data_AF-A0A955M9H6-F1
#
_entry.id   AF-A0A955M9H6-F1
#
_cell.length_a   1.000
_cell.length_b   1.000
_cell.length_c   1.000
_cell.angle_alpha   90.00
_cell.angle_beta   90.00
_cell.angle_gamma   90.00
#
_symmetry.space_group_name_H-M   'P 1'
#
loop_
_entity.id
_entity.type
_entity.pdbx_description
1 polymer ?
#
loop_
_entity_poly.entity_id
_entity_poly.type
_entity_poly.pdbx_seq_one_letter_code
_entity_poly.pdbx_strand_id
1 'polypeptide(L)'
;MIRKVASIIITAALMSVLGVAATQAQESPGEFDHFSTGFPLTGAHEKLTCEECHIKGIFEGTPKDCADCHKQGGFVPATPKPSDHIRSTEKCDDCHTTMTMSLVPNVDHSAVFGTCVSCHDGTTAAGKSADHIASSNNCDECHTPGSWSTATFDHAGITGQCASCHNGTTATGKSARHINSSSSCESCHSTSTWTPAVNVDHTAVNGSCVSCHNNTVTGGKPVDHIPSSNNCEECHSTASWAAAVFDHSGVTGSCFNCHNGTTARGKNVGHINSTNACEECHSISVWSPVVQVNHAAVTGSCVSCHNNST
;
A
#
# COMPACT_ATOMS: atom_id res chain seq x y z
N MET A 1 -12.24 -113.87 30.71
CA MET A 1 -11.99 -113.55 32.13
C MET A 1 -12.46 -112.12 32.37
N ILE A 2 -13.37 -111.91 33.36
CA ILE A 2 -13.41 -110.74 34.28
C ILE A 2 -13.61 -109.35 33.60
N ARG A 3 -14.63 -108.50 33.83
CA ARG A 3 -15.56 -108.26 34.95
C ARG A 3 -16.59 -107.15 34.57
N LYS A 4 -17.79 -107.22 35.20
CA LYS A 4 -18.66 -106.16 35.78
C LYS A 4 -19.29 -105.12 34.82
N VAL A 5 -20.61 -105.03 34.61
CA VAL A 5 -21.80 -104.77 35.48
C VAL A 5 -21.86 -103.35 36.07
N ALA A 6 -22.82 -102.55 35.59
CA ALA A 6 -23.76 -101.67 36.33
C ALA A 6 -24.59 -100.86 35.30
N SER A 7 -25.87 -101.20 35.05
CA SER A 7 -27.09 -100.62 35.65
C SER A 7 -27.21 -99.09 35.53
N ILE A 8 -28.26 -98.62 34.82
CA ILE A 8 -29.37 -97.81 35.37
C ILE A 8 -30.45 -97.59 34.28
N ILE A 9 -31.69 -97.78 34.70
CA ILE A 9 -32.99 -97.69 34.01
C ILE A 9 -33.33 -96.20 33.85
N ILE A 10 -34.05 -95.71 32.81
CA ILE A 10 -35.46 -95.23 32.91
C ILE A 10 -35.91 -94.53 31.60
N THR A 11 -37.01 -95.08 31.05
CA THR A 11 -38.15 -94.51 30.28
C THR A 11 -38.02 -93.86 28.89
N ALA A 12 -38.64 -94.59 27.95
CA ALA A 12 -39.36 -94.26 26.72
C ALA A 12 -39.84 -92.81 26.44
N ALA A 13 -39.70 -92.39 25.17
CA ALA A 13 -40.71 -91.62 24.43
C ALA A 13 -40.49 -91.67 22.90
N LEU A 14 -41.52 -92.17 22.20
CA LEU A 14 -41.98 -91.92 20.82
C LEU A 14 -41.12 -91.00 19.91
N MET A 15 -40.58 -91.54 18.82
CA MET A 15 -40.05 -90.74 17.69
C MET A 15 -41.13 -90.58 16.61
N SER A 16 -41.62 -89.35 16.48
CA SER A 16 -42.44 -88.87 15.37
C SER A 16 -41.51 -88.30 14.29
N VAL A 17 -41.67 -88.78 13.05
CA VAL A 17 -40.96 -88.32 11.86
C VAL A 17 -41.48 -86.93 11.46
N LEU A 18 -40.62 -85.92 11.43
CA LEU A 18 -40.87 -84.63 10.77
C LEU A 18 -39.79 -84.40 9.71
N GLY A 19 -40.22 -84.34 8.46
CA GLY A 19 -39.40 -84.00 7.30
C GLY A 19 -38.97 -82.54 7.36
N VAL A 20 -37.66 -82.31 7.19
CA VAL A 20 -37.09 -80.98 7.04
C VAL A 20 -37.13 -80.64 5.54
N ALA A 21 -38.07 -79.78 5.15
CA ALA A 21 -37.94 -79.04 3.90
C ALA A 21 -36.81 -78.03 4.09
N ALA A 22 -35.70 -78.22 3.37
CA ALA A 22 -34.63 -77.24 3.32
C ALA A 22 -35.16 -75.98 2.61
N THR A 23 -35.42 -74.93 3.38
CA THR A 23 -35.51 -73.57 2.85
C THR A 23 -34.14 -73.21 2.28
N GLN A 24 -34.04 -73.15 0.95
CA GLN A 24 -32.89 -72.51 0.32
C GLN A 24 -32.96 -71.02 0.64
N ALA A 25 -32.05 -70.56 1.50
CA ALA A 25 -31.78 -69.14 1.66
C ALA A 25 -31.33 -68.62 0.29
N GLN A 26 -32.14 -67.78 -0.33
CA GLN A 26 -31.74 -67.01 -1.49
C GLN A 26 -30.70 -66.01 -1.02
N GLU A 27 -29.43 -66.21 -1.41
CA GLU A 27 -28.41 -65.20 -1.18
C GLU A 27 -28.88 -63.90 -1.83
N SER A 28 -28.93 -62.83 -1.03
CA SER A 28 -29.10 -61.48 -1.57
C SER A 28 -28.01 -61.28 -2.61
N PRO A 29 -28.33 -60.82 -3.84
CA PRO A 29 -27.31 -60.32 -4.75
C PRO A 29 -26.46 -59.32 -3.97
N GLY A 30 -25.14 -59.48 -4.02
CA GLY A 30 -24.21 -58.59 -3.34
C GLY A 30 -24.55 -57.15 -3.68
N GLU A 31 -24.73 -56.34 -2.66
CA GLU A 31 -25.05 -54.92 -2.76
C GLU A 31 -24.01 -54.24 -3.68
N PHE A 32 -24.45 -53.76 -4.85
CA PHE A 32 -23.56 -53.13 -5.81
C PHE A 32 -23.13 -51.75 -5.29
N ASP A 33 -21.82 -51.59 -5.06
CA ASP A 33 -21.26 -50.36 -4.50
C ASP A 33 -21.17 -49.23 -5.54
N HIS A 34 -22.12 -48.30 -5.44
CA HIS A 34 -22.15 -47.09 -6.28
C HIS A 34 -20.97 -46.14 -6.01
N PHE A 35 -20.30 -46.20 -4.85
CA PHE A 35 -19.10 -45.38 -4.59
C PHE A 35 -17.98 -45.70 -5.57
N SER A 36 -17.82 -46.97 -5.97
CA SER A 36 -16.82 -47.40 -6.96
C SER A 36 -17.01 -46.75 -8.33
N THR A 37 -18.23 -46.29 -8.63
CA THR A 37 -18.55 -45.63 -9.91
C THR A 37 -18.29 -44.13 -9.89
N GLY A 38 -18.03 -43.53 -8.73
CA GLY A 38 -17.90 -42.08 -8.58
C GLY A 38 -19.24 -41.33 -8.51
N PHE A 39 -20.37 -42.04 -8.41
CA PHE A 39 -21.69 -41.46 -8.13
C PHE A 39 -22.31 -42.13 -6.89
N PRO A 40 -21.89 -41.75 -5.67
CA PRO A 40 -22.44 -42.33 -4.45
C PRO A 40 -23.90 -41.93 -4.25
N LEU A 41 -24.78 -42.91 -4.11
CA LEU A 41 -26.21 -42.68 -3.86
C LEU A 41 -26.39 -42.07 -2.47
N THR A 42 -26.78 -40.81 -2.44
CA THR A 42 -26.91 -40.00 -1.23
C THR A 42 -28.10 -39.06 -1.38
N GLY A 43 -28.70 -38.68 -0.27
CA GLY A 43 -29.82 -37.74 -0.25
C GLY A 43 -31.05 -38.33 -0.94
N ALA A 44 -31.63 -37.62 -1.89
CA ALA A 44 -32.80 -38.10 -2.62
C ALA A 44 -32.50 -39.35 -3.47
N HIS A 45 -31.27 -39.52 -3.95
CA HIS A 45 -30.87 -40.62 -4.83
C HIS A 45 -30.76 -41.97 -4.11
N GLU A 46 -30.66 -41.99 -2.78
CA GLU A 46 -30.59 -43.22 -1.98
C GLU A 46 -31.91 -44.02 -2.00
N LYS A 47 -33.04 -43.33 -2.30
CA LYS A 47 -34.38 -43.93 -2.26
C LYS A 47 -34.88 -44.42 -3.62
N LEU A 48 -34.09 -44.25 -4.68
CA LEU A 48 -34.47 -44.60 -6.03
C LEU A 48 -34.32 -46.11 -6.27
N THR A 49 -35.17 -46.66 -7.14
CA THR A 49 -35.01 -48.03 -7.64
C THR A 49 -34.08 -48.08 -8.83
N CYS A 50 -33.51 -49.25 -9.12
CA CYS A 50 -32.52 -49.44 -10.17
C CYS A 50 -33.00 -48.94 -11.54
N GLU A 51 -34.27 -49.19 -11.87
CA GLU A 51 -34.88 -48.89 -13.17
C GLU A 51 -35.13 -47.39 -13.39
N GLU A 52 -35.10 -46.57 -12.35
CA GLU A 52 -35.26 -45.12 -12.45
C GLU A 52 -34.01 -44.46 -13.08
N CYS A 53 -32.85 -45.13 -12.97
CA CYS A 53 -31.59 -44.67 -13.57
C CYS A 53 -31.12 -45.59 -14.72
N HIS A 54 -31.33 -46.90 -14.60
CA HIS A 54 -30.82 -47.91 -15.53
C HIS A 54 -31.91 -48.41 -16.49
N ILE A 55 -32.20 -47.58 -17.49
CA ILE A 55 -33.28 -47.81 -18.44
C ILE A 55 -33.04 -49.09 -19.24
N LYS A 56 -34.07 -49.94 -19.32
CA LYS A 56 -34.02 -51.28 -19.96
C LYS A 56 -32.93 -52.20 -19.40
N GLY A 57 -32.52 -51.98 -18.15
CA GLY A 57 -31.49 -52.78 -17.49
C GLY A 57 -30.07 -52.52 -18.02
N ILE A 58 -29.83 -51.38 -18.66
CA ILE A 58 -28.49 -50.96 -19.08
C ILE A 58 -27.81 -50.24 -17.91
N PHE A 59 -26.81 -50.91 -17.31
CA PHE A 59 -26.12 -50.41 -16.12
C PHE A 59 -24.85 -49.59 -16.41
N GLU A 60 -24.26 -49.76 -17.59
CA GLU A 60 -23.10 -48.99 -18.02
C GLU A 60 -23.49 -47.72 -18.79
N GLY A 61 -22.75 -46.64 -18.57
CA GLY A 61 -22.92 -45.39 -19.31
C GLY A 61 -24.03 -44.47 -18.81
N THR A 62 -24.67 -44.77 -17.67
CA THR A 62 -25.56 -43.83 -16.99
C THR A 62 -24.79 -42.54 -16.66
N PRO A 63 -25.28 -41.36 -17.11
CA PRO A 63 -24.61 -40.09 -16.84
C PRO A 63 -24.50 -39.81 -15.33
N LYS A 64 -23.40 -39.15 -14.95
CA LYS A 64 -23.14 -38.76 -13.55
C LYS A 64 -23.30 -37.25 -13.34
N ASP A 65 -23.23 -36.48 -14.42
CA ASP A 65 -23.38 -35.03 -14.37
C ASP A 65 -24.85 -34.67 -14.12
N CYS A 66 -25.08 -33.78 -13.15
CA CYS A 66 -26.43 -33.46 -12.68
C CYS A 66 -27.32 -32.98 -13.83
N ALA A 67 -26.79 -32.11 -14.69
CA ALA A 67 -27.52 -31.52 -15.81
C ALA A 67 -27.92 -32.54 -16.88
N ASP A 68 -27.26 -33.71 -16.98
CA ASP A 68 -27.64 -34.72 -17.96
C ASP A 68 -28.88 -35.51 -17.55
N CYS A 69 -29.11 -35.63 -16.24
CA CYS A 69 -30.33 -36.24 -15.69
C CYS A 69 -31.43 -35.19 -15.44
N HIS A 70 -31.07 -34.01 -14.90
CA HIS A 70 -32.00 -32.95 -14.48
C HIS A 70 -32.26 -31.87 -15.53
N LYS A 71 -32.30 -32.24 -16.82
CA LYS A 71 -32.67 -31.34 -17.92
C LYS A 71 -34.03 -31.66 -18.51
N GLN A 72 -34.56 -30.75 -19.32
CA GLN A 72 -35.80 -30.99 -20.06
C GLN A 72 -35.59 -32.18 -21.02
N GLY A 73 -36.42 -33.23 -20.86
CA GLY A 73 -36.27 -34.48 -21.61
C GLY A 73 -35.15 -35.40 -21.09
N GLY A 74 -34.58 -35.13 -19.91
CA GLY A 74 -33.68 -36.02 -19.18
C GLY A 74 -34.41 -37.19 -18.52
N PHE A 75 -33.67 -37.94 -17.69
CA PHE A 75 -34.18 -39.13 -16.98
C PHE A 75 -35.22 -38.76 -15.90
N VAL A 76 -35.11 -37.57 -15.33
CA VAL A 76 -36.03 -37.04 -14.31
C VAL A 76 -36.56 -35.68 -14.73
N PRO A 77 -37.65 -35.18 -14.11
CA PRO A 77 -38.10 -33.81 -14.35
C PRO A 77 -36.95 -32.81 -14.15
N ALA A 78 -36.84 -31.87 -15.09
CA ALA A 78 -35.83 -30.83 -15.03
C ALA A 78 -35.88 -30.11 -13.67
N THR A 79 -34.72 -29.81 -13.10
CA THR A 79 -34.62 -28.99 -11.90
C THR A 79 -34.24 -27.58 -12.32
N PRO A 80 -35.21 -26.68 -12.53
CA PRO A 80 -34.90 -25.33 -12.96
C PRO A 80 -34.18 -24.58 -11.84
N LYS A 81 -33.12 -23.85 -12.20
CA LYS A 81 -32.58 -22.80 -11.34
C LYS A 81 -33.70 -21.78 -11.05
N PRO A 82 -34.01 -21.47 -9.78
CA PRO A 82 -34.96 -20.43 -9.43
C PRO A 82 -34.63 -19.09 -10.08
N SER A 83 -35.62 -18.20 -10.22
CA SER A 83 -35.41 -16.88 -10.84
C SER A 83 -34.41 -15.99 -10.07
N ASP A 84 -34.23 -16.25 -8.78
CA ASP A 84 -33.31 -15.60 -7.86
C ASP A 84 -31.99 -16.36 -7.67
N HIS A 85 -31.74 -17.41 -8.47
CA HIS A 85 -30.48 -18.13 -8.46
C HIS A 85 -29.32 -17.28 -9.02
N ILE A 86 -28.12 -17.43 -8.46
CA ILE A 86 -26.91 -16.80 -9.00
C ILE A 86 -26.66 -17.26 -10.44
N ARG A 87 -26.24 -16.37 -11.34
CA ARG A 87 -25.96 -16.76 -12.72
C ARG A 87 -24.71 -17.65 -12.76
N SER A 88 -24.88 -18.93 -13.10
CA SER A 88 -23.81 -19.94 -13.06
C SER A 88 -23.87 -20.92 -14.24
N THR A 89 -22.80 -21.70 -14.41
CA THR A 89 -22.73 -22.84 -15.34
C THR A 89 -23.79 -23.91 -15.01
N GLU A 90 -23.98 -24.88 -15.90
CA GLU A 90 -24.86 -26.05 -15.65
C GLU A 90 -24.18 -27.16 -14.84
N LYS A 91 -22.98 -26.90 -14.30
CA LYS A 91 -22.26 -27.85 -13.47
C LYS A 91 -22.66 -27.66 -12.01
N CYS A 92 -23.80 -28.26 -11.64
CA CYS A 92 -24.45 -28.05 -10.35
C CYS A 92 -23.56 -28.46 -9.15
N ASP A 93 -22.72 -29.47 -9.33
CA ASP A 93 -21.80 -30.02 -8.35
C ASP A 93 -20.60 -29.11 -8.03
N ASP A 94 -20.39 -28.02 -8.79
CA ASP A 94 -19.43 -26.96 -8.42
C ASP A 94 -19.86 -26.22 -7.14
N CYS A 95 -21.16 -26.23 -6.81
CA CYS A 95 -21.73 -25.49 -5.69
C CYS A 95 -22.62 -26.34 -4.77
N HIS A 96 -23.35 -27.30 -5.33
CA HIS A 96 -24.36 -28.07 -4.63
C HIS A 96 -23.94 -29.52 -4.41
N THR A 97 -24.58 -30.17 -3.45
CA THR A 97 -24.41 -31.61 -3.23
C THR A 97 -25.77 -32.29 -3.32
N THR A 98 -25.78 -33.60 -3.55
CA THR A 98 -26.98 -34.44 -3.49
C THR A 98 -27.78 -34.29 -2.18
N MET A 99 -27.15 -33.78 -1.11
CA MET A 99 -27.78 -33.50 0.19
C MET A 99 -28.26 -32.04 0.31
N THR A 100 -27.64 -31.07 -0.37
CA THR A 100 -27.87 -29.63 -0.20
C THR A 100 -27.90 -28.86 -1.51
N MET A 101 -29.10 -28.40 -1.90
CA MET A 101 -29.35 -27.62 -3.12
C MET A 101 -29.63 -26.12 -2.88
N SER A 102 -29.57 -25.64 -1.63
CA SER A 102 -30.07 -24.29 -1.28
C SER A 102 -29.09 -23.39 -0.52
N LEU A 103 -27.96 -23.92 -0.04
CA LEU A 103 -26.97 -23.16 0.74
C LEU A 103 -25.59 -23.38 0.15
N VAL A 104 -25.02 -22.31 -0.42
CA VAL A 104 -23.71 -22.29 -1.03
C VAL A 104 -22.89 -21.18 -0.36
N PRO A 105 -21.99 -21.49 0.58
CA PRO A 105 -21.27 -20.48 1.35
C PRO A 105 -20.08 -19.86 0.59
N ASN A 106 -19.56 -20.55 -0.43
CA ASN A 106 -18.44 -20.09 -1.24
C ASN A 106 -18.68 -20.50 -2.70
N VAL A 107 -18.22 -19.68 -3.63
CA VAL A 107 -18.31 -19.95 -5.07
C VAL A 107 -16.93 -19.84 -5.71
N ASP A 108 -16.70 -20.67 -6.72
CA ASP A 108 -15.60 -20.47 -7.66
C ASP A 108 -16.03 -19.41 -8.69
N HIS A 109 -15.23 -18.36 -8.87
CA HIS A 109 -15.52 -17.29 -9.82
C HIS A 109 -15.55 -17.77 -11.29
N SER A 110 -14.92 -18.91 -11.60
CA SER A 110 -14.99 -19.54 -12.92
C SER A 110 -16.32 -20.24 -13.19
N ALA A 111 -17.10 -20.55 -12.16
CA ALA A 111 -18.40 -21.21 -12.26
C ALA A 111 -19.58 -20.22 -12.32
N VAL A 112 -19.32 -18.91 -12.19
CA VAL A 112 -20.34 -17.85 -12.19
C VAL A 112 -20.15 -16.85 -13.32
N PHE A 113 -21.23 -16.16 -13.69
CA PHE A 113 -21.24 -15.18 -14.78
C PHE A 113 -21.73 -13.82 -14.28
N GLY A 114 -21.12 -12.76 -14.81
CA GLY A 114 -21.55 -11.39 -14.53
C GLY A 114 -20.37 -10.44 -14.42
N THR A 115 -20.68 -9.20 -14.05
CA THR A 115 -19.66 -8.23 -13.63
C THR A 115 -19.39 -8.37 -12.13
N CYS A 116 -18.24 -7.89 -11.65
CA CYS A 116 -17.94 -7.93 -10.22
C CYS A 116 -19.05 -7.25 -9.40
N VAL A 117 -19.47 -6.05 -9.81
CA VAL A 117 -20.48 -5.26 -9.09
C VAL A 117 -21.91 -5.78 -9.21
N SER A 118 -22.21 -6.69 -10.13
CA SER A 118 -23.54 -7.31 -10.20
C SER A 118 -23.76 -8.37 -9.11
N CYS A 119 -22.71 -8.78 -8.40
CA CYS A 119 -22.81 -9.69 -7.25
C CYS A 119 -22.19 -9.09 -5.98
N HIS A 120 -21.09 -8.34 -6.10
CA HIS A 120 -20.45 -7.65 -4.98
C HIS A 120 -21.09 -6.28 -4.70
N ASP A 121 -22.40 -6.31 -4.47
CA ASP A 121 -23.27 -5.13 -4.27
C ASP A 121 -23.57 -4.84 -2.79
N GLY A 122 -23.01 -5.62 -1.87
CA GLY A 122 -23.25 -5.53 -0.43
C GLY A 122 -24.48 -6.30 0.06
N THR A 123 -25.28 -6.86 -0.86
CA THR A 123 -26.44 -7.71 -0.56
C THR A 123 -26.17 -9.16 -0.92
N THR A 124 -25.78 -9.44 -2.16
CA THR A 124 -25.45 -10.79 -2.63
C THR A 124 -24.06 -11.22 -2.15
N ALA A 125 -23.07 -10.33 -2.26
CA ALA A 125 -21.72 -10.53 -1.75
C ALA A 125 -21.13 -9.20 -1.27
N ALA A 126 -20.13 -9.28 -0.40
CA ALA A 126 -19.44 -8.09 0.10
C ALA A 126 -18.79 -7.30 -1.05
N GLY A 127 -19.12 -6.01 -1.14
CA GLY A 127 -18.53 -5.07 -2.10
C GLY A 127 -17.27 -4.39 -1.57
N LYS A 128 -16.96 -3.21 -2.15
CA LYS A 128 -15.92 -2.32 -1.63
C LYS A 128 -16.26 -1.90 -0.20
N SER A 129 -15.30 -2.04 0.71
CA SER A 129 -15.44 -1.54 2.08
C SER A 129 -15.36 -0.01 2.14
N ALA A 130 -15.75 0.58 3.27
CA ALA A 130 -15.62 2.02 3.49
C ALA A 130 -14.15 2.51 3.42
N ASP A 131 -13.19 1.64 3.76
CA ASP A 131 -11.76 1.93 3.72
C ASP A 131 -11.13 1.66 2.34
N HIS A 132 -11.91 1.18 1.37
CA HIS A 132 -11.43 0.92 0.03
C HIS A 132 -11.06 2.23 -0.69
N ILE A 133 -9.94 2.22 -1.41
CA ILE A 133 -9.54 3.38 -2.23
C ILE A 133 -10.61 3.72 -3.27
N ALA A 134 -10.95 5.00 -3.40
CA ALA A 134 -11.90 5.45 -4.40
C ALA A 134 -11.41 5.06 -5.80
N SER A 135 -12.22 4.28 -6.53
CA SER A 135 -11.83 3.62 -7.78
C SER A 135 -13.05 3.30 -8.65
N SER A 136 -12.80 3.03 -9.93
CA SER A 136 -13.81 2.57 -10.91
C SER A 136 -14.42 1.23 -10.48
N ASN A 137 -15.52 0.82 -11.14
CA ASN A 137 -16.16 -0.48 -10.89
C ASN A 137 -15.58 -1.62 -11.74
N ASN A 138 -14.48 -1.38 -12.44
CA ASN A 138 -13.73 -2.39 -13.18
C ASN A 138 -12.69 -3.00 -12.23
N CYS A 139 -13.13 -3.93 -11.38
CA CYS A 139 -12.29 -4.45 -10.30
C CYS A 139 -11.05 -5.20 -10.82
N ASP A 140 -11.12 -5.75 -12.02
CA ASP A 140 -10.06 -6.48 -12.72
C ASP A 140 -8.90 -5.59 -13.19
N GLU A 141 -9.06 -4.27 -13.17
CA GLU A 141 -7.94 -3.32 -13.35
C GLU A 141 -6.91 -3.44 -12.21
N CYS A 142 -7.34 -3.88 -11.02
CA CYS A 142 -6.50 -3.95 -9.83
C CYS A 142 -6.42 -5.35 -9.21
N HIS A 143 -7.53 -6.11 -9.23
CA HIS A 143 -7.68 -7.37 -8.51
C HIS A 143 -7.80 -8.57 -9.46
N THR A 144 -7.34 -9.73 -9.00
CA THR A 144 -7.56 -11.01 -9.69
C THR A 144 -8.41 -11.92 -8.78
N PRO A 145 -9.43 -12.65 -9.30
CA PRO A 145 -10.33 -13.49 -8.50
C PRO A 145 -9.67 -14.54 -7.58
N GLY A 146 -8.41 -14.93 -7.84
CA GLY A 146 -7.62 -15.84 -6.99
C GLY A 146 -6.59 -15.18 -6.08
N SER A 147 -6.46 -13.86 -6.10
CA SER A 147 -5.47 -13.09 -5.30
C SER A 147 -6.03 -11.76 -4.85
N TRP A 148 -7.28 -11.77 -4.38
CA TRP A 148 -8.05 -10.55 -4.14
C TRP A 148 -7.43 -9.58 -3.12
N SER A 149 -6.70 -10.11 -2.13
CA SER A 149 -5.96 -9.30 -1.16
C SER A 149 -4.75 -8.56 -1.75
N THR A 150 -4.29 -8.98 -2.93
CA THR A 150 -3.19 -8.34 -3.64
C THR A 150 -3.76 -7.49 -4.78
N ALA A 151 -3.63 -6.18 -4.64
CA ALA A 151 -3.97 -5.24 -5.70
C ALA A 151 -2.68 -4.77 -6.39
N THR A 152 -2.69 -4.70 -7.71
CA THR A 152 -1.65 -4.00 -8.47
C THR A 152 -2.16 -2.61 -8.83
N PHE A 153 -1.36 -1.58 -8.60
CA PHE A 153 -1.72 -0.20 -8.95
C PHE A 153 -0.73 0.35 -9.97
N ASP A 154 -1.25 0.79 -11.11
CA ASP A 154 -0.48 1.50 -12.12
C ASP A 154 -0.57 3.01 -11.90
N HIS A 155 0.57 3.69 -11.93
CA HIS A 155 0.65 5.15 -11.81
C HIS A 155 0.52 5.85 -13.17
N ALA A 156 0.33 5.11 -14.26
CA ALA A 156 0.10 5.69 -15.59
C ALA A 156 -1.09 6.65 -15.59
N GLY A 157 -0.89 7.83 -16.18
CA GLY A 157 -1.91 8.88 -16.27
C GLY A 157 -2.08 9.74 -15.00
N ILE A 158 -1.45 9.38 -13.88
CA ILE A 158 -1.41 10.24 -12.69
C ILE A 158 -0.35 11.32 -12.87
N THR A 159 -0.78 12.58 -12.93
CA THR A 159 0.10 13.74 -13.16
C THR A 159 0.21 14.71 -11.98
N GLY A 160 -0.54 14.49 -10.90
CA GLY A 160 -0.49 15.35 -9.72
C GLY A 160 -1.37 14.84 -8.58
N GLN A 161 -1.52 15.66 -7.53
CA GLN A 161 -2.30 15.35 -6.33
C GLN A 161 -1.83 14.06 -5.60
N CYS A 162 -0.54 13.72 -5.72
CA CYS A 162 0.02 12.48 -5.19
C CYS A 162 -0.23 12.35 -3.67
N ALA A 163 -0.17 13.47 -2.95
CA ALA A 163 -0.37 13.54 -1.50
C ALA A 163 -1.78 13.13 -1.04
N SER A 164 -2.77 13.10 -1.93
CA SER A 164 -4.11 12.59 -1.60
C SER A 164 -4.08 11.12 -1.20
N CYS A 165 -3.23 10.32 -1.85
CA CYS A 165 -3.03 8.90 -1.58
C CYS A 165 -1.76 8.65 -0.76
N HIS A 166 -0.65 9.32 -1.07
CA HIS A 166 0.62 9.20 -0.33
C HIS A 166 0.64 10.07 0.94
N ASN A 167 -0.35 9.83 1.81
CA ASN A 167 -0.59 10.57 3.05
C ASN A 167 -0.01 9.87 4.30
N GLY A 168 0.61 8.69 4.15
CA GLY A 168 1.14 7.88 5.25
C GLY A 168 0.14 6.88 5.84
N THR A 169 -1.13 6.98 5.48
CA THR A 169 -2.20 6.06 5.89
C THR A 169 -2.66 5.20 4.71
N THR A 170 -3.07 5.82 3.60
CA THR A 170 -3.56 5.12 2.40
C THR A 170 -2.41 4.50 1.61
N ALA A 171 -1.34 5.26 1.40
CA ALA A 171 -0.09 4.79 0.82
C ALA A 171 1.09 5.44 1.54
N THR A 172 2.29 4.89 1.32
CA THR A 172 3.52 5.40 1.92
C THR A 172 3.72 6.87 1.58
N GLY A 173 3.73 7.73 2.60
CA GLY A 173 3.98 9.16 2.44
C GLY A 173 5.47 9.51 2.39
N LYS A 174 5.77 10.79 2.62
CA LYS A 174 7.15 11.28 2.76
C LYS A 174 7.83 10.61 3.95
N SER A 175 9.05 10.10 3.74
CA SER A 175 9.86 9.55 4.83
C SER A 175 10.36 10.63 5.78
N ALA A 176 10.78 10.25 6.98
CA ALA A 176 11.40 11.17 7.94
C ALA A 176 12.72 11.82 7.44
N ARG A 177 13.36 11.25 6.42
CA ARG A 177 14.56 11.79 5.77
C ARG A 177 14.26 12.69 4.58
N HIS A 178 12.98 12.82 4.22
CA HIS A 178 12.56 13.71 3.14
C HIS A 178 12.79 15.16 3.57
N ILE A 179 13.27 16.01 2.66
CA ILE A 179 13.40 17.45 2.91
C ILE A 179 12.03 18.07 3.23
N ASN A 180 11.99 19.12 4.04
CA ASN A 180 10.72 19.78 4.33
C ASN A 180 10.18 20.49 3.07
N SER A 181 9.05 20.04 2.54
CA SER A 181 8.51 20.53 1.26
C SER A 181 6.99 20.52 1.18
N SER A 182 6.45 21.22 0.18
CA SER A 182 5.02 21.25 -0.15
C SER A 182 4.48 19.87 -0.55
N SER A 183 3.16 19.69 -0.55
CA SER A 183 2.51 18.45 -0.98
C SER A 183 2.43 18.27 -2.50
N SER A 184 2.94 19.23 -3.29
CA SER A 184 2.97 19.17 -4.75
C SER A 184 4.17 18.36 -5.24
N CYS A 185 4.12 17.05 -5.01
CA CYS A 185 5.19 16.08 -5.32
C CYS A 185 5.69 16.17 -6.77
N GLU A 186 4.78 16.43 -7.70
CA GLU A 186 5.00 16.62 -9.14
C GLU A 186 5.93 17.80 -9.48
N SER A 187 6.19 18.70 -8.53
CA SER A 187 7.17 19.78 -8.69
C SER A 187 8.62 19.27 -8.65
N CYS A 188 8.84 18.07 -8.10
CA CYS A 188 10.16 17.48 -7.90
C CYS A 188 10.30 16.06 -8.47
N HIS A 189 9.21 15.29 -8.49
CA HIS A 189 9.21 13.86 -8.84
C HIS A 189 8.35 13.56 -10.07
N SER A 190 8.74 12.52 -10.80
CA SER A 190 7.96 11.94 -11.90
C SER A 190 7.65 10.47 -11.59
N THR A 191 6.48 10.00 -11.99
CA THR A 191 6.07 8.59 -11.87
C THR A 191 6.94 7.66 -12.73
N SER A 192 7.52 8.16 -13.82
CA SER A 192 8.42 7.39 -14.70
C SER A 192 9.85 7.27 -14.16
N THR A 193 10.28 8.20 -13.31
CA THR A 193 11.64 8.23 -12.73
C THR A 193 11.55 8.70 -11.28
N TRP A 194 11.17 7.79 -10.39
CA TRP A 194 11.05 8.09 -8.97
C TRP A 194 12.41 7.98 -8.29
N THR A 195 13.18 9.06 -8.34
CA THR A 195 14.50 9.19 -7.70
C THR A 195 14.56 10.45 -6.83
N PRO A 196 15.52 10.53 -5.88
CA PRO A 196 15.75 11.76 -5.13
C PRO A 196 15.97 12.95 -6.07
N ALA A 197 15.25 14.05 -5.84
CA ALA A 197 15.44 15.28 -6.59
C ALA A 197 16.79 15.90 -6.23
N VAL A 198 17.57 16.26 -7.25
CA VAL A 198 18.90 16.87 -7.07
C VAL A 198 18.86 18.40 -7.07
N ASN A 199 17.80 18.97 -7.65
CA ASN A 199 17.54 20.40 -7.69
C ASN A 199 16.14 20.66 -7.13
N VAL A 200 15.98 21.79 -6.43
CA VAL A 200 14.70 22.20 -5.85
C VAL A 200 14.37 23.62 -6.23
N ASP A 201 13.08 23.88 -6.43
CA ASP A 201 12.53 25.23 -6.44
C ASP A 201 12.27 25.66 -4.99
N HIS A 202 12.79 26.83 -4.59
CA HIS A 202 12.61 27.34 -3.24
C HIS A 202 11.15 27.72 -2.92
N THR A 203 10.30 27.88 -3.93
CA THR A 203 8.85 28.07 -3.75
C THR A 203 8.12 26.76 -3.40
N ALA A 204 8.74 25.61 -3.65
CA ALA A 204 8.17 24.28 -3.38
C ALA A 204 8.68 23.66 -2.07
N VAL A 205 9.60 24.32 -1.35
CA VAL A 205 10.13 23.87 -0.06
C VAL A 205 9.58 24.72 1.09
N ASN A 206 9.59 24.15 2.30
CA ASN A 206 9.04 24.81 3.48
C ASN A 206 10.12 25.01 4.55
N GLY A 207 10.00 26.07 5.34
CA GLY A 207 10.91 26.38 6.46
C GLY A 207 11.73 27.64 6.23
N SER A 208 12.62 27.94 7.19
CA SER A 208 13.59 29.04 7.07
C SER A 208 14.87 28.58 6.38
N CYS A 209 15.66 29.50 5.85
CA CYS A 209 16.93 29.19 5.16
C CYS A 209 17.82 28.27 6.00
N VAL A 210 18.02 28.61 7.28
CA VAL A 210 18.89 27.85 8.20
C VAL A 210 18.29 26.52 8.68
N SER A 211 17.01 26.25 8.44
CA SER A 211 16.43 24.93 8.71
C SER A 211 16.96 23.86 7.76
N CYS A 212 17.40 24.26 6.56
CA CYS A 212 18.00 23.39 5.54
C CYS A 212 19.49 23.68 5.31
N HIS A 213 19.89 24.94 5.22
CA HIS A 213 21.28 25.38 5.00
C HIS A 213 22.08 25.40 6.32
N ASN A 214 22.24 24.21 6.92
CA ASN A 214 22.83 24.00 8.24
C ASN A 214 24.03 23.04 8.23
N ASN A 215 24.59 22.75 7.06
CA ASN A 215 25.66 21.77 6.84
C ASN A 215 25.29 20.31 7.16
N THR A 216 24.02 20.03 7.48
CA THR A 216 23.51 18.66 7.69
C THR A 216 22.59 18.25 6.54
N VAL A 217 21.60 19.10 6.20
CA VAL A 217 20.69 18.83 5.07
C VAL A 217 21.31 19.32 3.76
N THR A 218 21.78 20.56 3.72
CA THR A 218 22.56 21.12 2.62
C THR A 218 23.57 22.14 3.15
N GLY A 219 24.50 22.58 2.29
CA GLY A 219 25.55 23.52 2.64
C GLY A 219 24.99 24.80 3.25
N GLY A 220 25.58 25.24 4.37
CA GLY A 220 25.25 26.48 5.06
C GLY A 220 26.07 27.67 4.57
N LYS A 221 26.25 28.66 5.45
CA LYS A 221 27.17 29.79 5.22
C LYS A 221 28.59 29.26 4.98
N PRO A 222 29.25 29.64 3.87
CA PRO A 222 30.66 29.34 3.64
C PRO A 222 31.57 29.88 4.73
N VAL A 223 32.80 29.34 4.83
CA VAL A 223 33.79 29.75 5.83
C VAL A 223 34.23 31.22 5.68
N ASP A 224 34.18 31.74 4.46
CA ASP A 224 34.50 33.12 4.07
C ASP A 224 33.27 34.04 4.04
N HIS A 225 32.12 33.55 4.49
CA HIS A 225 30.91 34.37 4.62
C HIS A 225 31.10 35.45 5.69
N ILE A 226 30.64 36.67 5.40
CA ILE A 226 30.66 37.78 6.37
C ILE A 226 29.87 37.42 7.64
N PRO A 227 30.35 37.74 8.85
CA PRO A 227 29.58 37.49 10.07
C PRO A 227 28.22 38.22 10.00
N SER A 228 27.12 37.48 10.06
CA SER A 228 25.76 38.03 9.89
C SER A 228 24.71 37.24 10.68
N SER A 229 23.52 37.84 10.82
CA SER A 229 22.32 37.19 11.38
C SER A 229 21.92 35.95 10.55
N ASN A 230 21.03 35.11 11.08
CA ASN A 230 20.47 33.98 10.34
C ASN A 230 19.23 34.33 9.52
N ASN A 231 18.91 35.62 9.40
CA ASN A 231 17.81 36.14 8.59
C ASN A 231 18.34 36.44 7.18
N CYS A 232 18.49 35.40 6.37
CA CYS A 232 19.22 35.48 5.09
C CYS A 232 18.56 36.43 4.09
N GLU A 233 17.23 36.56 4.15
CA GLU A 233 16.39 37.44 3.35
C GLU A 233 16.69 38.93 3.53
N GLU A 234 17.42 39.32 4.58
CA GLU A 234 17.93 40.68 4.74
C GLU A 234 18.94 41.05 3.65
N CYS A 235 19.66 40.06 3.11
CA CYS A 235 20.73 40.27 2.14
C CYS A 235 20.49 39.52 0.82
N HIS A 236 19.88 38.34 0.87
CA HIS A 236 19.75 37.43 -0.27
C HIS A 236 18.30 37.25 -0.72
N SER A 237 18.12 37.00 -2.01
CA SER A 237 16.85 36.51 -2.56
C SER A 237 17.07 35.16 -3.24
N THR A 238 16.04 34.32 -3.23
CA THR A 238 16.07 33.02 -3.92
C THR A 238 16.18 33.15 -5.44
N ALA A 239 15.76 34.28 -6.02
CA ALA A 239 15.87 34.58 -7.44
C ALA A 239 17.29 35.03 -7.86
N SER A 240 18.06 35.64 -6.96
CA SER A 240 19.39 36.16 -7.24
C SER A 240 20.31 36.05 -6.02
N TRP A 241 20.64 34.82 -5.64
CA TRP A 241 21.36 34.53 -4.40
C TRP A 241 22.74 35.18 -4.32
N ALA A 242 23.48 35.21 -5.44
CA ALA A 242 24.83 35.77 -5.51
C ALA A 242 24.87 37.30 -5.39
N ALA A 243 23.77 37.99 -5.71
CA ALA A 243 23.69 39.44 -5.59
C ALA A 243 23.18 39.83 -4.20
N ALA A 244 24.06 39.72 -3.20
CA ALA A 244 23.74 40.16 -1.84
C ALA A 244 23.64 41.69 -1.79
N VAL A 245 22.58 42.20 -1.17
CA VAL A 245 22.43 43.63 -0.86
C VAL A 245 22.83 43.84 0.59
N PHE A 246 23.80 44.71 0.86
CA PHE A 246 24.21 45.05 2.22
C PHE A 246 23.82 46.49 2.54
N ASP A 247 22.98 46.66 3.56
CA ASP A 247 22.61 47.96 4.11
C ASP A 247 23.39 48.26 5.39
N HIS A 248 23.94 49.47 5.48
CA HIS A 248 24.69 49.94 6.64
C HIS A 248 23.80 50.49 7.76
N SER A 249 22.49 50.67 7.52
CA SER A 249 21.54 51.31 8.43
C SER A 249 21.38 50.62 9.79
N GLY A 250 21.81 49.36 9.92
CA GLY A 250 21.76 48.56 11.15
C GLY A 250 23.11 48.21 11.79
N VAL A 251 24.23 48.78 11.32
CA VAL A 251 25.57 48.43 11.83
C VAL A 251 25.78 49.04 13.22
N THR A 252 25.94 48.18 14.24
CA THR A 252 26.17 48.59 15.65
C THR A 252 27.57 48.25 16.16
N GLY A 253 28.39 47.55 15.36
CA GLY A 253 29.77 47.20 15.68
C GLY A 253 30.81 48.14 15.07
N SER A 254 32.06 48.06 15.53
CA SER A 254 33.17 48.87 14.99
C SER A 254 33.36 48.63 13.49
N CYS A 255 33.45 49.71 12.71
CA CYS A 255 33.58 49.66 11.25
C CYS A 255 34.81 48.85 10.81
N PHE A 256 35.88 48.91 11.61
CA PHE A 256 37.14 48.21 11.33
C PHE A 256 36.99 46.69 11.31
N ASN A 257 35.98 46.13 11.99
CA ASN A 257 35.74 44.68 11.98
C ASN A 257 35.49 44.15 10.55
N CYS A 258 34.91 44.98 9.68
CA CYS A 258 34.71 44.65 8.26
C CYS A 258 35.69 45.41 7.35
N HIS A 259 35.91 46.71 7.59
CA HIS A 259 36.82 47.55 6.80
C HIS A 259 38.28 47.44 7.24
N ASN A 260 38.79 46.21 7.27
CA ASN A 260 40.14 45.84 7.67
C ASN A 260 41.10 45.65 6.48
N GLY A 261 40.62 45.77 5.24
CA GLY A 261 41.41 45.54 4.02
C GLY A 261 41.40 44.10 3.52
N THR A 262 40.79 43.17 4.24
CA THR A 262 40.55 41.78 3.80
C THR A 262 39.07 41.53 3.51
N THR A 263 38.19 41.79 4.48
CA THR A 263 36.73 41.55 4.35
C THR A 263 36.06 42.62 3.49
N ALA A 264 36.40 43.88 3.74
CA ALA A 264 36.00 45.03 2.94
C ALA A 264 37.17 46.02 2.85
N ARG A 265 37.06 46.97 1.93
CA ARG A 265 38.10 47.99 1.73
C ARG A 265 38.33 48.77 3.02
N GLY A 266 39.53 48.68 3.58
CA GLY A 266 39.95 49.44 4.76
C GLY A 266 40.62 50.77 4.44
N LYS A 267 41.40 51.27 5.40
CA LYS A 267 42.25 52.47 5.24
C LYS A 267 43.19 52.28 4.05
N ASN A 268 43.24 53.25 3.15
CA ASN A 268 44.16 53.25 2.00
C ASN A 268 45.50 53.92 2.36
N VAL A 269 46.50 53.81 1.48
CA VAL A 269 47.85 54.35 1.69
C VAL A 269 47.91 55.87 1.89
N GLY A 270 46.89 56.62 1.46
CA GLY A 270 46.77 58.06 1.68
C GLY A 270 45.92 58.44 2.89
N HIS A 271 45.47 57.46 3.69
CA HIS A 271 44.72 57.71 4.91
C HIS A 271 45.67 58.21 6.02
N ILE A 272 45.24 59.23 6.77
CA ILE A 272 45.98 59.72 7.93
C ILE A 272 46.18 58.60 8.98
N ASN A 273 47.31 58.58 9.67
CA ASN A 273 47.50 57.62 10.75
C ASN A 273 46.49 57.89 11.87
N SER A 274 45.64 56.91 12.17
CA SER A 274 44.54 57.04 13.11
C SER A 274 44.22 55.73 13.84
N THR A 275 43.46 55.83 14.94
CA THR A 275 42.89 54.67 15.64
C THR A 275 41.89 53.93 14.74
N ASN A 276 41.44 52.75 15.16
CA ASN A 276 40.45 51.96 14.42
C ASN A 276 39.00 52.32 14.75
N ALA A 277 38.77 53.37 15.54
CA ALA A 277 37.45 53.94 15.79
C ALA A 277 37.06 54.86 14.62
N CYS A 278 36.67 54.27 13.50
CA CYS A 278 36.36 54.99 12.26
C CYS A 278 35.22 56.02 12.46
N GLU A 279 34.29 55.68 13.35
CA GLU A 279 33.12 56.47 13.76
C GLU A 279 33.48 57.79 14.48
N GLU A 280 34.72 57.98 14.94
CA GLU A 280 35.18 59.27 15.47
C GLU A 280 35.34 60.34 14.38
N CYS A 281 35.44 59.92 13.12
CA CYS A 281 35.68 60.79 11.97
C CYS A 281 34.62 60.61 10.87
N HIS A 282 34.16 59.38 10.63
CA HIS A 282 33.27 59.05 9.52
C HIS A 282 31.85 58.71 9.97
N SER A 283 30.88 59.07 9.14
CA SER A 283 29.48 58.67 9.28
C SER A 283 29.08 57.72 8.15
N ILE A 284 28.24 56.73 8.46
CA ILE A 284 27.64 55.82 7.48
C ILE A 284 26.72 56.53 6.48
N SER A 285 26.19 57.71 6.83
CA SER A 285 25.28 58.47 5.97
C SER A 285 26.01 59.36 4.94
N VAL A 286 27.26 59.75 5.24
CA VAL A 286 28.07 60.61 4.36
C VAL A 286 29.53 60.17 4.45
N TRP A 287 29.92 59.21 3.61
CA TRP A 287 31.32 58.79 3.53
C TRP A 287 32.12 59.74 2.64
N SER A 288 32.82 60.69 3.26
CA SER A 288 33.65 61.68 2.56
C SER A 288 34.96 61.94 3.33
N PRO A 289 36.00 62.49 2.66
CA PRO A 289 37.22 62.89 3.35
C PRO A 289 36.92 63.91 4.45
N VAL A 290 37.44 63.66 5.65
CA VAL A 290 37.31 64.59 6.77
C VAL A 290 38.31 65.74 6.62
N VAL A 291 37.85 66.95 6.89
CA VAL A 291 38.67 68.18 6.81
C VAL A 291 39.16 68.66 8.18
N GLN A 292 38.64 68.07 9.25
CA GLN A 292 39.04 68.33 10.64
C GLN A 292 39.10 67.02 11.40
N VAL A 293 40.05 66.91 12.32
CA VAL A 293 40.28 65.70 13.12
C VAL A 293 40.40 66.06 14.60
N ASN A 294 39.96 65.14 15.46
CA ASN A 294 40.29 65.19 16.88
C ASN A 294 41.70 64.64 17.09
N HIS A 295 42.58 65.38 17.77
CA HIS A 295 43.95 64.94 18.04
C HIS A 295 44.02 63.63 18.84
N ALA A 296 42.99 63.30 19.63
CA ALA A 296 42.90 62.03 20.35
C ALA A 296 42.60 60.82 19.43
N ALA A 297 42.05 61.06 18.24
CA ALA A 297 41.64 60.04 17.26
C ALA A 297 42.76 59.68 16.27
N VAL A 298 43.81 60.50 16.19
CA VAL A 298 44.93 60.35 15.26
C VAL A 298 46.18 59.86 15.98
N THR A 299 47.06 59.17 15.26
CA THR A 299 48.32 58.62 15.79
C THR A 299 49.51 59.18 15.03
N GLY A 300 50.63 59.39 15.72
CA GLY A 300 51.84 60.00 15.15
C GLY A 300 52.39 61.12 16.04
N SER A 301 53.41 61.83 15.54
CA SER A 301 53.97 63.00 16.21
C SER A 301 53.44 64.29 15.58
N CYS A 302 53.49 65.41 16.30
CA CYS A 302 53.05 66.71 15.76
C CYS A 302 53.79 67.05 14.45
N VAL A 303 55.10 66.76 14.42
CA VAL A 303 55.99 66.95 13.28
C VAL A 303 55.56 66.09 12.09
N SER A 304 55.08 64.86 12.30
CA SER A 304 54.64 64.01 11.17
C SER A 304 53.41 64.54 10.42
N CYS A 305 52.65 65.48 10.99
CA CYS A 305 51.43 66.02 10.37
C CYS A 305 51.48 67.54 10.13
N HIS A 306 52.25 68.30 10.92
CA HIS A 306 52.30 69.77 10.87
C HIS A 306 53.63 70.34 10.37
N ASN A 307 54.44 69.54 9.68
CA ASN A 307 55.66 70.05 9.06
C ASN A 307 55.32 71.16 8.04
N ASN A 308 55.76 72.39 8.35
CA ASN A 308 55.52 73.65 7.64
C ASN A 308 54.13 74.32 7.79
N SER A 309 53.38 74.02 8.85
CA SER A 309 52.11 74.72 9.14
C SER A 309 52.25 75.53 10.43
N THR A 310 52.26 76.87 10.34
CA THR A 310 51.99 77.79 11.46
C THR A 310 50.50 77.88 11.74
#